data_AF-A0A4Y1PIU5-F1
#
_entry.id   AF-A0A4Y1PIU5-F1
#
_cell.length_a   1.000
_cell.length_b   1.000
_cell.length_c   1.000
_cell.angle_alpha   90.00
_cell.angle_beta   90.00
_cell.angle_gamma   90.00
#
_symmetry.space_group_name_H-M   'P 1'
#
loop_
_entity.id
_entity.type
_entity.pdbx_description
1 polymer ?
#
loop_
_entity_poly.entity_id
_entity_poly.type
_entity_poly.pdbx_seq_one_letter_code
_entity_poly.pdbx_strand_id
1 'polypeptide(L)'
;MKVSIEKRQPDREGKRSLRLVYYYGSNVEDGQRKLKRSHEPLDIFIYDKPRSPAEREHNKEALRIAEAVRSKRLLESETSKHKLEDRTKLSASFFDYYDSVTDSKASGSKSNYSIWVSAGHHLRRYHGRAELTFEDIDRAFLEGFKTYLLKSATTKSDQLLSRNTVSSYFNKIRAALNQAYQEGIIRDNPVRTVKSVKPETNQRVYLTLEEIKAMAKAECRYDVLKRAFLFSCTTGLRWSDIQKLVWSEVEEFEQGHFRIIFKQKKIQNRGTALQYLDLPDSAVRLMGERKDNDERVFKALRYSSYTNVALLHWAMLAGITKHVTFHAGRHSFAVNQLARGLDIYSLSRLLGHSELKTTEIYADILDQRRRDAMRSFPDIFADSL
;
A
#
# COMPACT_ATOMS: atom_id res chain seq x y z
N MET A 1 -14.57 -39.68 3.87
CA MET A 1 -14.12 -40.65 4.90
C MET A 1 -15.35 -41.39 5.38
N LYS A 2 -15.32 -42.74 5.44
CA LYS A 2 -16.43 -43.53 6.01
C LYS A 2 -16.08 -43.84 7.46
N VAL A 3 -17.04 -43.73 8.38
CA VAL A 3 -16.88 -44.08 9.81
C VAL A 3 -17.97 -45.08 10.19
N SER A 4 -17.59 -46.22 10.79
CA SER A 4 -18.54 -47.23 11.25
C SER A 4 -18.24 -47.68 12.69
N ILE A 5 -19.26 -48.15 13.40
CA ILE A 5 -19.11 -48.77 14.71
C ILE A 5 -18.78 -50.25 14.51
N GLU A 6 -17.71 -50.72 15.15
CA GLU A 6 -17.32 -52.12 15.16
C GLU A 6 -17.42 -52.69 16.58
N LYS A 7 -17.96 -53.91 16.65
CA LYS A 7 -18.09 -54.69 17.89
C LYS A 7 -16.89 -55.62 18.00
N ARG A 8 -16.09 -55.49 19.06
CA ARG A 8 -14.95 -56.41 19.29
C ARG A 8 -15.45 -57.81 19.67
N GLN A 9 -14.55 -58.78 19.60
CA GLN A 9 -14.81 -60.13 20.11
C GLN A 9 -15.19 -60.04 21.60
N PRO A 10 -16.12 -60.90 22.05
CA PRO A 10 -16.55 -60.92 23.45
C PRO A 10 -15.39 -61.29 24.37
N ASP A 11 -15.32 -60.64 25.52
CA ASP A 11 -14.42 -61.04 26.60
C ASP A 11 -14.93 -62.29 27.36
N ARG A 12 -14.17 -62.72 28.38
CA ARG A 12 -14.52 -63.88 29.21
C ARG A 12 -15.85 -63.70 29.97
N GLU A 13 -16.34 -62.46 30.10
CA GLU A 13 -17.60 -62.11 30.77
C GLU A 13 -18.77 -61.94 29.77
N GLY A 14 -18.54 -62.17 28.47
CA GLY A 14 -19.56 -62.05 27.43
C GLY A 14 -19.89 -60.60 27.03
N LYS A 15 -19.01 -59.64 27.35
CA LYS A 15 -19.14 -58.23 26.96
C LYS A 15 -18.34 -57.95 25.70
N ARG A 16 -18.92 -57.21 24.77
CA ARG A 16 -18.26 -56.70 23.55
C ARG A 16 -18.03 -55.20 23.70
N SER A 17 -16.77 -54.78 23.64
CA SER A 17 -16.43 -53.36 23.56
C SER A 17 -16.72 -52.80 22.16
N LEU A 18 -17.18 -51.56 22.12
CA LEU A 18 -17.43 -50.80 20.89
C LEU A 18 -16.22 -49.93 20.56
N ARG A 19 -15.92 -49.83 19.27
CA ARG A 19 -14.94 -48.87 18.72
C ARG A 19 -15.43 -48.27 17.42
N LEU A 20 -14.95 -47.09 17.08
CA LEU A 20 -15.11 -46.53 15.75
C LEU A 20 -13.99 -46.99 14.83
N VAL A 21 -14.34 -47.25 13.57
CA VAL A 21 -13.40 -47.58 12.50
C VAL A 21 -13.49 -46.51 11.43
N TYR A 22 -12.34 -45.89 11.15
CA TYR A 22 -12.18 -44.86 10.14
C TYR A 22 -11.57 -45.45 8.87
N TYR A 23 -12.25 -45.30 7.73
CA TYR A 23 -11.79 -45.80 6.44
C TYR A 23 -11.23 -44.66 5.59
N TYR A 24 -9.94 -44.73 5.27
CA TYR A 24 -9.20 -43.72 4.51
C TYR A 24 -8.86 -44.15 3.07
N GLY A 25 -9.41 -45.26 2.58
CA GLY A 25 -9.13 -45.83 1.26
C GLY A 25 -8.19 -47.03 1.32
N SER A 26 -7.48 -47.29 0.21
CA SER A 26 -6.54 -48.42 0.08
C SER A 26 -5.27 -47.97 -0.62
N ASN A 27 -4.11 -48.48 -0.20
CA ASN A 27 -2.84 -48.29 -0.90
C ASN A 27 -2.38 -49.63 -1.49
N VAL A 28 -1.61 -49.58 -2.58
CA VAL A 28 -0.98 -50.77 -3.17
C VAL A 28 0.49 -50.75 -2.80
N GLU A 29 0.90 -51.67 -1.92
CA GLU A 29 2.30 -51.95 -1.58
C GLU A 29 2.55 -53.42 -1.91
N ASP A 30 3.63 -53.72 -2.64
CA ASP A 30 4.01 -55.08 -3.06
C ASP A 30 2.88 -55.90 -3.72
N GLY A 31 2.12 -55.28 -4.64
CA GLY A 31 1.07 -55.97 -5.40
C GLY A 31 -0.16 -56.39 -4.59
N GLN A 32 -0.21 -56.09 -3.27
CA GLN A 32 -1.34 -56.39 -2.40
C GLN A 32 -2.04 -55.11 -1.95
N ARG A 33 -3.37 -55.07 -2.13
CA ARG A 33 -4.21 -53.93 -1.76
C ARG A 33 -4.44 -53.93 -0.24
N LYS A 34 -3.69 -53.10 0.50
CA LYS A 34 -3.92 -52.91 1.96
C LYS A 34 -4.89 -51.76 2.21
N LEU A 35 -5.94 -52.03 2.99
CA LEU A 35 -6.95 -51.04 3.39
C LEU A 35 -6.43 -50.19 4.56
N LYS A 36 -6.39 -48.86 4.38
CA LYS A 36 -5.93 -47.94 5.43
C LYS A 36 -7.07 -47.64 6.39
N ARG A 37 -6.97 -48.16 7.62
CA ARG A 37 -7.98 -48.02 8.68
C ARG A 37 -7.35 -47.52 9.97
N SER A 38 -8.07 -46.69 10.72
CA SER A 38 -7.74 -46.30 12.09
C SER A 38 -8.88 -46.67 13.04
N HIS A 39 -8.59 -46.84 14.33
CA HIS A 39 -9.52 -47.31 15.34
C HIS A 39 -9.53 -46.37 16.55
N GLU A 40 -10.72 -45.97 17.03
CA GLU A 40 -10.91 -45.20 18.26
C GLU A 40 -11.79 -46.02 19.23
N PRO A 41 -11.26 -46.45 20.39
CA PRO A 41 -12.08 -47.11 21.40
C PRO A 41 -13.10 -46.12 21.98
N LEU A 42 -14.32 -46.58 22.24
CA LEU A 42 -15.38 -45.73 22.79
C LEU A 42 -15.60 -45.90 24.30
N ASP A 43 -14.86 -46.82 24.95
CA ASP A 43 -15.06 -47.22 26.36
C ASP A 43 -16.53 -47.57 26.70
N ILE A 44 -17.28 -48.02 25.70
CA ILE A 44 -18.66 -48.49 25.81
C ILE A 44 -18.69 -49.98 25.52
N PHE A 45 -19.46 -50.74 26.30
CA PHE A 45 -19.66 -52.18 26.07
C PHE A 45 -21.13 -52.52 25.89
N ILE A 46 -21.36 -53.62 25.17
CA ILE A 46 -22.66 -54.27 25.02
C ILE A 46 -22.55 -55.73 25.45
N TYR A 47 -23.61 -56.30 25.99
CA TYR A 47 -23.69 -57.73 26.25
C TYR A 47 -23.89 -58.49 24.94
N ASP A 48 -23.10 -59.53 24.68
CA ASP A 48 -23.18 -60.34 23.46
C ASP A 48 -24.54 -61.06 23.34
N LYS A 49 -25.02 -61.61 24.46
CA LYS A 49 -26.29 -62.32 24.57
C LYS A 49 -27.08 -61.78 25.76
N PRO A 50 -27.81 -60.66 25.61
CA PRO A 50 -28.54 -60.03 26.71
C PRO A 50 -29.73 -60.92 27.14
N ARG A 51 -29.71 -61.41 28.39
CA ARG A 51 -30.70 -62.34 28.96
C ARG A 51 -31.79 -61.60 29.74
N SER A 52 -31.46 -60.47 30.37
CA SER A 52 -32.40 -59.67 31.16
C SER A 52 -32.96 -58.46 30.39
N PRO A 53 -34.17 -57.95 30.74
CA PRO A 53 -34.69 -56.69 30.20
C PRO A 53 -33.73 -55.52 30.39
N ALA A 54 -33.06 -55.43 31.55
CA ALA A 54 -32.07 -54.40 31.85
C ALA A 54 -30.83 -54.48 30.93
N GLU A 55 -30.34 -55.68 30.60
CA GLU A 55 -29.24 -55.84 29.65
C GLU A 55 -29.62 -55.43 28.21
N ARG A 56 -30.88 -55.65 27.81
CA ARG A 56 -31.39 -55.21 26.50
C ARG A 56 -31.50 -53.69 26.43
N GLU A 57 -31.94 -53.05 27.51
CA GLU A 57 -32.02 -51.60 27.62
C GLU A 57 -30.63 -50.94 27.65
N HIS A 58 -29.69 -51.51 28.42
CA HIS A 58 -28.28 -51.12 28.40
C HIS A 58 -27.69 -51.18 26.99
N ASN A 59 -27.91 -52.28 26.26
CA ASN A 59 -27.42 -52.41 24.88
C ASN A 59 -28.03 -51.34 23.95
N LYS A 60 -29.30 -51.00 24.13
CA LYS A 60 -29.99 -49.98 23.31
C LYS A 60 -29.39 -48.60 23.56
N GLU A 61 -29.15 -48.23 24.82
CA GLU A 61 -28.57 -46.93 25.17
C GLU A 61 -27.09 -46.86 24.78
N ALA A 62 -26.32 -47.91 25.02
CA ALA A 62 -24.92 -48.01 24.59
C ALA A 62 -24.75 -47.82 23.07
N LEU A 63 -25.64 -48.41 22.26
CA LEU A 63 -25.63 -48.22 20.81
C LEU A 63 -26.06 -46.81 20.39
N ARG A 64 -27.03 -46.20 21.10
CA ARG A 64 -27.46 -44.82 20.85
C ARG A 64 -26.34 -43.82 21.09
N ILE A 65 -25.61 -43.98 22.20
CA ILE A 65 -24.45 -43.15 22.54
C ILE A 65 -23.35 -43.35 21.48
N ALA A 66 -23.05 -44.58 21.09
CA ALA A 66 -22.06 -44.85 20.06
C ALA A 66 -22.42 -44.22 18.71
N GLU A 67 -23.70 -44.21 18.33
CA GLU A 67 -24.19 -43.57 17.10
C GLU A 67 -24.14 -42.03 17.17
N ALA A 68 -24.40 -41.45 18.34
CA ALA A 68 -24.23 -40.02 18.58
C ALA A 68 -22.75 -39.59 18.47
N VAL A 69 -21.82 -40.37 19.05
CA VAL A 69 -20.38 -40.12 18.92
C VAL A 69 -19.93 -40.28 17.46
N ARG A 70 -20.41 -41.30 16.74
CA ARG A 70 -20.13 -41.46 15.31
C ARG A 70 -20.63 -40.27 14.49
N SER A 71 -21.84 -39.79 14.75
CA SER A 71 -22.44 -38.63 14.06
C SER A 71 -21.65 -37.35 14.34
N LYS A 72 -21.23 -37.14 15.59
CA LYS A 72 -20.34 -36.03 15.97
C LYS A 72 -19.01 -36.09 15.24
N ARG A 73 -18.38 -37.27 15.15
CA ARG A 73 -17.10 -37.47 14.42
C ARG A 73 -17.24 -37.30 12.91
N LEU A 74 -18.40 -37.66 12.32
CA LEU A 74 -18.71 -37.37 10.92
C LEU A 74 -18.82 -35.86 10.66
N LEU A 75 -19.56 -35.14 11.51
CA LEU A 75 -19.66 -33.67 11.44
C LEU A 75 -18.29 -33.00 11.64
N GLU A 76 -17.51 -33.46 12.63
CA GLU A 76 -16.13 -33.01 12.86
C GLU A 76 -15.21 -33.32 11.69
N SER A 77 -15.42 -34.42 10.95
CA SER A 77 -14.66 -34.72 9.73
C SER A 77 -15.01 -33.80 8.57
N GLU A 78 -16.28 -33.39 8.43
CA GLU A 78 -16.68 -32.43 7.41
C GLU A 78 -16.16 -31.03 7.74
N THR A 79 -16.26 -30.60 9.00
CA THR A 79 -15.61 -29.37 9.47
C THR A 79 -14.08 -29.47 9.45
N SER A 80 -13.50 -30.67 9.62
CA SER A 80 -12.05 -30.87 9.58
C SER A 80 -11.49 -30.93 8.16
N LYS A 81 -12.29 -31.21 7.12
CA LYS A 81 -11.87 -30.94 5.74
C LYS A 81 -11.62 -29.44 5.54
N HIS A 82 -12.51 -28.59 6.07
CA HIS A 82 -12.28 -27.14 6.08
C HIS A 82 -11.13 -26.72 7.03
N LYS A 83 -10.92 -27.38 8.18
CA LYS A 83 -9.75 -27.10 9.04
C LYS A 83 -8.42 -27.63 8.49
N LEU A 84 -8.42 -28.72 7.70
CA LEU A 84 -7.23 -29.24 7.02
C LEU A 84 -6.83 -28.31 5.89
N GLU A 85 -7.78 -27.84 5.06
CA GLU A 85 -7.54 -26.81 4.04
C GLU A 85 -7.01 -25.50 4.65
N ASP A 86 -7.49 -25.11 5.83
CA ASP A 86 -7.01 -23.92 6.54
C ASP A 86 -5.64 -24.11 7.19
N ARG A 87 -5.30 -25.30 7.72
CA ARG A 87 -3.95 -25.56 8.26
C ARG A 87 -2.89 -25.61 7.16
N THR A 88 -3.20 -26.12 5.96
CA THR A 88 -2.26 -26.07 4.82
C THR A 88 -2.06 -24.65 4.29
N LYS A 89 -3.05 -23.76 4.42
CA LYS A 89 -2.94 -22.34 4.04
C LYS A 89 -2.20 -21.50 5.09
N LEU A 90 -2.35 -21.81 6.38
CA LEU A 90 -1.66 -21.12 7.48
C LEU A 90 -0.20 -21.56 7.65
N SER A 91 0.12 -22.82 7.37
CA SER A 91 1.50 -23.33 7.24
C SER A 91 2.18 -22.89 5.95
N ALA A 92 1.48 -22.14 5.08
CA ALA A 92 2.10 -21.59 3.88
C ALA A 92 3.10 -20.49 4.26
N SER A 93 4.20 -20.45 3.52
CA SER A 93 5.22 -19.42 3.63
C SER A 93 4.60 -18.04 3.35
N PHE A 94 4.56 -17.18 4.36
CA PHE A 94 4.22 -15.76 4.20
C PHE A 94 5.19 -15.08 3.24
N PHE A 95 6.45 -15.50 3.23
CA PHE A 95 7.45 -14.95 2.32
C PHE A 95 7.09 -15.20 0.86
N ASP A 96 6.68 -16.41 0.51
CA ASP A 96 6.30 -16.76 -0.86
C ASP A 96 5.03 -16.01 -1.26
N TYR A 97 4.08 -15.89 -0.32
CA TYR A 97 2.90 -15.07 -0.50
C TYR A 97 3.26 -13.59 -0.75
N TYR A 98 4.13 -13.02 0.08
CA TYR A 98 4.55 -11.63 -0.03
C TYR A 98 5.27 -11.35 -1.35
N ASP A 99 6.11 -12.28 -1.81
CA ASP A 99 6.78 -12.18 -3.10
C ASP A 99 5.77 -12.24 -4.25
N SER A 100 4.79 -13.16 -4.21
CA SER A 100 3.73 -13.22 -5.22
C SER A 100 2.89 -11.92 -5.30
N VAL A 101 2.58 -11.33 -4.13
CA VAL A 101 1.88 -10.04 -4.06
C VAL A 101 2.77 -8.94 -4.61
N THR A 102 4.07 -8.95 -4.32
CA THR A 102 5.05 -7.97 -4.82
C THR A 102 5.17 -8.04 -6.34
N ASP A 103 5.29 -9.23 -6.91
CA ASP A 103 5.38 -9.49 -8.35
C ASP A 103 4.12 -9.02 -9.08
N SER A 104 2.93 -9.21 -8.49
CA SER A 104 1.70 -8.67 -9.04
C SER A 104 1.72 -7.13 -9.20
N LYS A 105 2.55 -6.43 -8.40
CA LYS A 105 2.70 -4.96 -8.48
C LYS A 105 3.75 -4.52 -9.50
N ALA A 106 4.50 -5.43 -10.12
CA ALA A 106 5.51 -5.12 -11.13
C ALA A 106 4.91 -4.47 -12.38
N SER A 107 3.67 -4.84 -12.74
CA SER A 107 2.90 -4.24 -13.82
C SER A 107 2.48 -2.78 -13.56
N GLY A 108 2.56 -2.35 -12.29
CA GLY A 108 2.18 -1.01 -11.85
C GLY A 108 3.32 0.01 -11.92
N SER A 109 3.31 0.97 -10.98
CA SER A 109 4.38 1.96 -10.87
C SER A 109 5.70 1.31 -10.41
N LYS A 110 6.77 1.45 -11.21
CA LYS A 110 8.13 1.01 -10.85
C LYS A 110 8.57 1.50 -9.48
N SER A 111 8.22 2.74 -9.13
CA SER A 111 8.55 3.32 -7.81
C SER A 111 7.76 2.69 -6.67
N ASN A 112 6.53 2.23 -6.91
CA ASN A 112 5.77 1.53 -5.88
C ASN A 112 6.30 0.11 -5.71
N TYR A 113 6.61 -0.57 -6.81
CA TYR A 113 7.22 -1.91 -6.80
C TYR A 113 8.54 -1.95 -6.02
N SER A 114 9.44 -0.97 -6.22
CA SER A 114 10.71 -0.92 -5.49
C SER A 114 10.54 -0.76 -3.97
N ILE A 115 9.46 -0.10 -3.51
CA ILE A 115 9.13 0.02 -2.08
C ILE A 115 8.69 -1.33 -1.51
N TRP A 116 7.88 -2.10 -2.27
CA TRP A 116 7.48 -3.46 -1.87
C TRP A 116 8.68 -4.40 -1.72
N VAL A 117 9.58 -4.39 -2.70
CA VAL A 117 10.83 -5.17 -2.68
C VAL A 117 11.70 -4.78 -1.49
N SER A 118 11.91 -3.48 -1.26
CA SER A 118 12.74 -3.00 -0.14
C SER A 118 12.15 -3.38 1.23
N ALA A 119 10.82 -3.28 1.37
CA ALA A 119 10.13 -3.69 2.60
C ALA A 119 10.28 -5.21 2.85
N GLY A 120 10.21 -6.03 1.79
CA GLY A 120 10.44 -7.47 1.88
C GLY A 120 11.87 -7.82 2.32
N HIS A 121 12.88 -7.13 1.78
CA HIS A 121 14.28 -7.32 2.22
C HIS A 121 14.48 -7.02 3.70
N HIS A 122 13.88 -5.91 4.20
CA HIS A 122 13.95 -5.59 5.62
C HIS A 122 13.22 -6.61 6.49
N LEU A 123 12.09 -7.15 6.03
CA LEU A 123 11.36 -8.18 6.75
C LEU A 123 12.20 -9.47 6.87
N ARG A 124 12.82 -9.90 5.77
CA ARG A 124 13.72 -11.07 5.76
C ARG A 124 14.93 -10.87 6.66
N ARG A 125 15.54 -9.67 6.64
CA ARG A 125 16.67 -9.33 7.51
C ARG A 125 16.28 -9.31 8.99
N TYR A 126 15.09 -8.82 9.33
CA TYR A 126 14.59 -8.82 10.71
C TYR A 126 14.30 -10.24 11.21
N HIS A 127 13.63 -11.06 10.40
CA HIS A 127 13.27 -12.43 10.78
C HIS A 127 14.49 -13.34 10.90
N GLY A 128 15.47 -13.19 10.00
CA GLY A 128 16.75 -13.91 10.06
C GLY A 128 16.69 -15.41 9.74
N ARG A 129 15.50 -15.95 9.40
CA ARG A 129 15.31 -17.34 8.96
C ARG A 129 14.81 -17.39 7.52
N ALA A 130 15.01 -18.55 6.87
CA ALA A 130 14.62 -18.76 5.48
C ALA A 130 13.09 -18.75 5.29
N GLU A 131 12.34 -19.24 6.27
CA GLU A 131 10.89 -19.39 6.21
C GLU A 131 10.21 -18.57 7.31
N LEU A 132 9.10 -17.93 6.95
CA LEU A 132 8.21 -17.21 7.86
C LEU A 132 6.79 -17.65 7.49
N THR A 133 6.06 -18.25 8.42
CA THR A 133 4.68 -18.68 8.19
C THR A 133 3.70 -17.58 8.62
N PHE A 134 2.42 -17.71 8.27
CA PHE A 134 1.39 -16.80 8.77
C PHE A 134 1.15 -16.93 10.28
N GLU A 135 1.39 -18.11 10.86
CA GLU A 135 1.24 -18.35 12.31
C GLU A 135 2.31 -17.63 13.13
N ASP A 136 3.52 -17.46 12.57
CA ASP A 136 4.62 -16.74 13.22
C ASP A 136 4.38 -15.22 13.30
N ILE A 137 3.44 -14.68 12.52
CA ILE A 137 3.17 -13.25 12.43
C ILE A 137 2.04 -12.89 13.40
N ASP A 138 2.40 -12.71 14.66
CA ASP A 138 1.49 -12.22 15.68
C ASP A 138 1.65 -10.70 15.92
N ARG A 139 0.95 -10.20 16.95
CA ARG A 139 1.07 -8.79 17.37
C ARG A 139 2.49 -8.44 17.81
N ALA A 140 3.16 -9.33 18.54
CA ALA A 140 4.49 -9.09 19.08
C ALA A 140 5.53 -9.01 17.96
N PHE A 141 5.44 -9.90 16.97
CA PHE A 141 6.27 -9.89 15.77
C PHE A 141 6.14 -8.56 15.00
N LEU A 142 4.90 -8.09 14.78
CA LEU A 142 4.67 -6.84 14.04
C LEU A 142 5.18 -5.59 14.78
N GLU A 143 5.00 -5.50 16.11
CA GLU A 143 5.56 -4.39 16.89
C GLU A 143 7.10 -4.47 16.99
N GLY A 144 7.65 -5.68 17.06
CA GLY A 144 9.10 -5.92 17.00
C GLY A 144 9.69 -5.49 15.65
N PHE A 145 9.07 -5.90 14.54
CA PHE A 145 9.48 -5.49 13.20
C PHE A 145 9.40 -3.98 13.01
N LYS A 146 8.33 -3.36 13.49
CA LYS A 146 8.17 -1.90 13.48
C LYS A 146 9.27 -1.19 14.29
N THR A 147 9.63 -1.74 15.45
CA THR A 147 10.72 -1.21 16.28
C THR A 147 12.07 -1.34 15.58
N TYR A 148 12.33 -2.48 14.95
CA TYR A 148 13.51 -2.70 14.11
C TYR A 148 13.60 -1.65 12.99
N LEU A 149 12.51 -1.42 12.25
CA LEU A 149 12.49 -0.41 11.19
C LEU A 149 12.80 1.00 11.72
N LEU A 150 12.33 1.34 12.91
CA LEU A 150 12.54 2.66 13.53
C LEU A 150 13.95 2.87 14.10
N LYS A 151 14.58 1.83 14.65
CA LYS A 151 15.80 1.97 15.47
C LYS A 151 17.05 1.34 14.88
N SER A 152 16.92 0.43 13.92
CA SER A 152 18.03 -0.45 13.53
C SER A 152 18.15 -0.66 12.03
N ALA A 153 17.06 -0.52 11.28
CA ALA A 153 17.11 -0.66 9.83
C ALA A 153 17.87 0.50 9.18
N THR A 154 18.81 0.16 8.31
CA THR A 154 19.64 1.11 7.57
C THR A 154 19.39 1.03 6.06
N THR A 155 19.66 2.14 5.39
CA THR A 155 19.76 2.22 3.92
C THR A 155 21.03 1.51 3.44
N LYS A 156 21.20 1.37 2.11
CA LYS A 156 22.44 0.85 1.50
C LYS A 156 23.69 1.67 1.85
N SER A 157 23.51 2.89 2.33
CA SER A 157 24.58 3.81 2.74
C SER A 157 24.74 3.86 4.27
N ASP A 158 24.27 2.83 4.99
CA ASP A 158 24.36 2.67 6.44
C ASP A 158 23.72 3.79 7.28
N GLN A 159 22.83 4.58 6.67
CA GLN A 159 22.04 5.58 7.38
C GLN A 159 20.71 4.99 7.84
N LEU A 160 20.25 5.35 9.04
CA LEU A 160 18.93 4.96 9.55
C LEU A 160 17.80 5.38 8.61
N LEU A 161 16.76 4.55 8.53
CA LEU A 161 15.58 4.85 7.71
C LEU A 161 14.83 6.08 8.24
N SER A 162 14.45 6.99 7.33
CA SER A 162 13.55 8.09 7.67
C SER A 162 12.19 7.57 8.15
N ARG A 163 11.51 8.30 9.03
CA ARG A 163 10.18 7.92 9.56
C ARG A 163 9.15 7.67 8.45
N ASN A 164 9.22 8.44 7.37
CA ASN A 164 8.35 8.29 6.20
C ASN A 164 8.65 7.02 5.39
N THR A 165 9.92 6.66 5.28
CA THR A 165 10.34 5.37 4.69
C THR A 165 9.85 4.21 5.54
N VAL A 166 10.02 4.28 6.87
CA VAL A 166 9.54 3.27 7.80
C VAL A 166 8.02 3.09 7.70
N SER A 167 7.26 4.19 7.68
CA SER A 167 5.81 4.14 7.48
C SER A 167 5.45 3.46 6.16
N SER A 168 6.14 3.81 5.08
CA SER A 168 5.91 3.23 3.75
C SER A 168 6.17 1.72 3.73
N TYR A 169 7.29 1.27 4.31
CA TYR A 169 7.67 -0.14 4.34
C TYR A 169 6.73 -0.95 5.24
N PHE A 170 6.46 -0.47 6.45
CA PHE A 170 5.55 -1.14 7.37
C PHE A 170 4.15 -1.29 6.77
N ASN A 171 3.66 -0.27 6.06
CA ASN A 171 2.37 -0.34 5.39
C ASN A 171 2.32 -1.36 4.23
N LYS A 172 3.45 -1.76 3.62
CA LYS A 172 3.46 -2.84 2.62
C LYS A 172 3.19 -4.20 3.25
N ILE A 173 3.84 -4.48 4.38
CA ILE A 173 3.58 -5.72 5.14
C ILE A 173 2.14 -5.77 5.63
N ARG A 174 1.62 -4.64 6.16
CA ARG A 174 0.21 -4.54 6.55
C ARG A 174 -0.74 -4.78 5.37
N ALA A 175 -0.42 -4.24 4.19
CA ALA A 175 -1.24 -4.43 3.00
C ALA A 175 -1.27 -5.90 2.56
N ALA A 176 -0.13 -6.61 2.59
CA ALA A 176 -0.08 -8.04 2.30
C ALA A 176 -0.94 -8.85 3.28
N LEU A 177 -0.82 -8.60 4.59
CA LEU A 177 -1.62 -9.30 5.60
C LEU A 177 -3.12 -8.99 5.49
N ASN A 178 -3.48 -7.74 5.16
CA ASN A 178 -4.88 -7.40 4.87
C ASN A 178 -5.41 -8.14 3.65
N GLN A 179 -4.60 -8.28 2.59
CA GLN A 179 -4.97 -9.02 1.39
C GLN A 179 -5.13 -10.52 1.71
N ALA A 180 -4.20 -11.11 2.46
CA ALA A 180 -4.28 -12.51 2.90
C ALA A 180 -5.54 -12.79 3.73
N TYR A 181 -5.96 -11.83 4.56
CA TYR A 181 -7.21 -11.92 5.32
C TYR A 181 -8.43 -11.88 4.39
N GLN A 182 -8.44 -10.98 3.39
CA GLN A 182 -9.53 -10.88 2.41
C GLN A 182 -9.65 -12.14 1.54
N GLU A 183 -8.51 -12.77 1.20
CA GLU A 183 -8.43 -14.02 0.44
C GLU A 183 -8.74 -15.27 1.29
N GLY A 184 -8.99 -15.10 2.60
CA GLY A 184 -9.31 -16.20 3.51
C GLY A 184 -8.12 -17.12 3.82
N ILE A 185 -6.88 -16.65 3.60
CA ILE A 185 -5.65 -17.38 3.95
C ILE A 185 -5.44 -17.35 5.47
N ILE A 186 -5.68 -16.20 6.09
CA ILE A 186 -5.67 -16.02 7.55
C ILE A 186 -7.07 -15.71 8.07
N ARG A 187 -7.43 -16.32 9.21
CA ARG A 187 -8.74 -16.11 9.86
C ARG A 187 -8.79 -14.88 10.75
N ASP A 188 -7.66 -14.54 11.36
CA ASP A 188 -7.51 -13.38 12.23
C ASP A 188 -6.36 -12.53 11.71
N ASN A 189 -6.62 -11.23 11.57
CA ASN A 189 -5.64 -10.31 11.02
C ASN A 189 -4.89 -9.57 12.14
N PRO A 190 -3.59 -9.88 12.39
CA PRO A 190 -2.82 -9.30 13.49
C PRO A 190 -2.63 -7.78 13.35
N VAL A 191 -2.73 -7.27 12.11
CA VAL A 191 -2.61 -5.84 11.75
C VAL A 191 -3.65 -4.96 12.43
N ARG A 192 -4.83 -5.51 12.79
CA ARG A 192 -5.92 -4.78 13.44
C ARG A 192 -5.54 -4.26 14.84
N THR A 193 -4.64 -4.97 15.52
CA THR A 193 -4.22 -4.64 16.88
C THR A 193 -2.98 -3.75 16.93
N VAL A 194 -2.30 -3.57 15.80
CA VAL A 194 -1.05 -2.81 15.69
C VAL A 194 -1.30 -1.51 14.97
N LYS A 195 -0.89 -0.38 15.55
CA LYS A 195 -1.01 0.92 14.89
C LYS A 195 0.11 1.11 13.87
N SER A 196 -0.26 1.65 12.71
CA SER A 196 0.73 2.05 11.70
C SER A 196 1.61 3.21 12.21
N VAL A 197 2.79 3.34 11.61
CA VAL A 197 3.70 4.45 11.89
C VAL A 197 3.14 5.70 11.22
N LYS A 198 2.81 6.71 12.04
CA LYS A 198 2.39 8.01 11.52
C LYS A 198 3.56 8.66 10.77
N PRO A 199 3.40 8.98 9.47
CA PRO A 199 4.41 9.71 8.73
C PRO A 199 4.60 11.10 9.34
N GLU A 200 5.80 11.62 9.21
CA GLU A 200 6.15 12.97 9.62
C GLU A 200 5.86 13.95 8.48
N THR A 201 5.19 15.05 8.80
CA THR A 201 4.94 16.11 7.84
C THR A 201 6.23 16.92 7.68
N ASN A 202 6.95 16.69 6.59
CA ASN A 202 8.12 17.51 6.27
C ASN A 202 7.68 18.87 5.74
N GLN A 203 8.33 19.93 6.20
CA GLN A 203 8.13 21.26 5.63
C GLN A 203 8.59 21.24 4.16
N ARG A 204 7.68 21.59 3.27
CA ARG A 204 7.96 21.57 1.83
C ARG A 204 8.70 22.84 1.45
N VAL A 205 9.85 22.66 0.81
CA VAL A 205 10.63 23.78 0.28
C VAL A 205 9.88 24.41 -0.89
N TYR A 206 9.72 25.73 -0.83
CA TYR A 206 9.21 26.56 -1.92
C TYR A 206 10.05 27.84 -2.03
N LEU A 207 9.95 28.50 -3.19
CA LEU A 207 10.60 29.73 -3.53
C LEU A 207 9.59 30.88 -3.59
N THR A 208 9.97 32.04 -3.06
CA THR A 208 9.24 33.29 -3.24
C THR A 208 9.42 33.82 -4.66
N LEU A 209 8.59 34.79 -5.07
CA LEU A 209 8.77 35.44 -6.37
C LEU A 209 10.15 36.09 -6.52
N GLU A 210 10.70 36.67 -5.46
CA GLU A 210 12.02 37.29 -5.49
C GLU A 210 13.14 36.25 -5.64
N GLU A 211 13.03 35.09 -4.97
CA GLU A 211 13.96 33.98 -5.17
C GLU A 211 13.87 33.41 -6.59
N ILE A 212 12.67 33.27 -7.15
CA ILE A 212 12.48 32.82 -8.54
C ILE A 212 13.13 33.81 -9.51
N LYS A 213 12.95 35.12 -9.29
CA LYS A 213 13.61 36.17 -10.10
C LYS A 213 15.13 36.11 -9.97
N ALA A 214 15.66 35.89 -8.76
CA ALA A 214 17.08 35.72 -8.52
C ALA A 214 17.64 34.50 -9.29
N MET A 215 16.94 33.35 -9.24
CA MET A 215 17.31 32.18 -10.05
C MET A 215 17.28 32.48 -11.55
N ALA A 216 16.26 33.18 -12.03
CA ALA A 216 16.16 33.55 -13.44
C ALA A 216 17.31 34.45 -13.91
N LYS A 217 17.86 35.31 -13.03
CA LYS A 217 19.03 36.16 -13.31
C LYS A 217 20.35 35.39 -13.21
N ALA A 218 20.45 34.43 -12.29
CA ALA A 218 21.66 33.65 -12.10
C ALA A 218 21.99 32.77 -13.32
N GLU A 219 23.29 32.53 -13.51
CA GLU A 219 23.81 31.64 -14.55
C GLU A 219 23.45 30.19 -14.22
N CYS A 220 22.84 29.50 -15.18
CA CYS A 220 22.54 28.08 -15.08
C CYS A 220 23.30 27.34 -16.17
N ARG A 221 24.10 26.35 -15.78
CA ARG A 221 24.88 25.51 -16.70
C ARG A 221 24.03 24.86 -17.80
N TYR A 222 22.77 24.54 -17.50
CA TYR A 222 21.86 23.86 -18.43
C TYR A 222 20.63 24.72 -18.69
N ASP A 223 20.60 25.38 -19.84
CA ASP A 223 19.47 26.25 -20.23
C ASP A 223 18.13 25.51 -20.19
N VAL A 224 18.06 24.29 -20.72
CA VAL A 224 16.82 23.49 -20.72
C VAL A 224 16.33 23.22 -19.29
N LEU A 225 17.24 22.98 -18.34
CA LEU A 225 16.87 22.80 -16.93
C LEU A 225 16.33 24.11 -16.33
N LYS A 226 16.99 25.23 -16.61
CA LYS A 226 16.55 26.57 -16.20
C LYS A 226 15.13 26.85 -16.71
N ARG A 227 14.90 26.69 -18.01
CA ARG A 227 13.58 26.90 -18.62
C ARG A 227 12.53 25.97 -18.03
N ALA A 228 12.81 24.67 -17.93
CA ALA A 228 11.87 23.70 -17.39
C ALA A 228 11.52 23.94 -15.91
N PHE A 229 12.50 24.29 -15.07
CA PHE A 229 12.26 24.56 -13.65
C PHE A 229 11.44 25.85 -13.44
N LEU A 230 11.80 26.93 -14.13
CA LEU A 230 11.03 28.17 -14.09
C LEU A 230 9.62 27.96 -14.63
N PHE A 231 9.46 27.13 -15.67
CA PHE A 231 8.17 26.75 -16.21
C PHE A 231 7.31 26.02 -15.17
N SER A 232 7.91 25.14 -14.36
CA SER A 232 7.22 24.52 -13.21
C SER A 232 6.81 25.55 -12.16
N CYS A 233 7.64 26.58 -11.91
CA CYS A 233 7.33 27.66 -10.98
C CYS A 233 6.17 28.55 -11.45
N THR A 234 5.93 28.66 -12.76
CA THR A 234 4.86 29.49 -13.34
C THR A 234 3.58 28.71 -13.67
N THR A 235 3.65 27.39 -13.85
CA THR A 235 2.50 26.56 -14.26
C THR A 235 2.07 25.53 -13.23
N GLY A 236 2.93 25.22 -12.25
CA GLY A 236 2.69 24.16 -11.27
C GLY A 236 2.82 22.74 -11.84
N LEU A 237 3.27 22.55 -13.09
CA LEU A 237 3.37 21.23 -13.69
C LEU A 237 4.47 20.38 -13.05
N ARG A 238 4.24 19.05 -13.01
CA ARG A 238 5.22 18.10 -12.48
C ARG A 238 6.32 17.88 -13.51
N TRP A 239 7.51 17.51 -13.02
CA TRP A 239 8.63 17.12 -13.87
C TRP A 239 8.24 16.16 -14.99
N SER A 240 7.49 15.09 -14.66
CA SER A 240 7.11 14.05 -15.62
C SER A 240 6.25 14.57 -16.76
N ASP A 241 5.46 15.61 -16.49
CA ASP A 241 4.52 16.19 -17.44
C ASP A 241 5.29 17.16 -18.35
N ILE A 242 6.12 18.03 -17.75
CA ILE A 242 7.03 18.93 -18.48
C ILE A 242 7.98 18.15 -19.40
N GLN A 243 8.54 17.03 -18.92
CA GLN A 243 9.46 16.20 -19.70
C GLN A 243 8.81 15.55 -20.92
N LYS A 244 7.50 15.29 -20.86
CA LYS A 244 6.74 14.61 -21.93
C LYS A 244 5.97 15.57 -22.82
N LEU A 245 5.83 16.84 -22.41
CA LEU A 245 5.10 17.87 -23.13
C LEU A 245 5.64 18.00 -24.56
N VAL A 246 4.74 17.84 -25.54
CA VAL A 246 5.03 18.01 -26.97
C VAL A 246 4.29 19.21 -27.54
N TRP A 247 4.77 19.75 -28.66
CA TRP A 247 4.16 20.93 -29.28
C TRP A 247 2.73 20.71 -29.76
N SER A 248 2.33 19.47 -30.08
CA SER A 248 0.94 19.10 -30.40
C SER A 248 -0.04 19.17 -29.22
N GLU A 249 0.46 19.37 -28.00
CA GLU A 249 -0.36 19.62 -26.82
C GLU A 249 -0.47 21.12 -26.49
N VAL A 250 0.23 21.99 -27.24
CA VAL A 250 0.24 23.44 -27.04
C VAL A 250 -0.59 24.11 -28.14
N GLU A 251 -1.73 24.67 -27.75
CA GLU A 251 -2.67 25.34 -28.65
C GLU A 251 -2.74 26.83 -28.36
N GLU A 252 -2.79 27.63 -29.41
CA GLU A 252 -3.09 29.05 -29.34
C GLU A 252 -4.62 29.20 -29.37
N PHE A 253 -5.19 29.85 -28.35
CA PHE A 253 -6.65 30.03 -28.26
C PHE A 253 -7.09 31.46 -28.53
N GLU A 254 -6.21 32.42 -28.26
CA GLU A 254 -6.33 33.83 -28.60
C GLU A 254 -4.95 34.31 -29.07
N GLN A 255 -4.91 35.41 -29.83
CA GLN A 255 -3.67 35.90 -30.43
C GLN A 255 -2.58 36.14 -29.37
N GLY A 256 -1.52 35.35 -29.40
CA GLY A 256 -0.42 35.39 -28.42
C GLY A 256 -0.69 34.67 -27.09
N HIS A 257 -1.88 34.09 -26.89
CA HIS A 257 -2.26 33.36 -25.69
C HIS A 257 -2.35 31.86 -25.95
N PHE A 258 -1.62 31.10 -25.14
CA PHE A 258 -1.46 29.66 -25.31
C PHE A 258 -2.00 28.88 -24.13
N ARG A 259 -2.43 27.64 -24.39
CA ARG A 259 -2.81 26.68 -23.38
C ARG A 259 -2.23 25.31 -23.68
N ILE A 260 -2.02 24.53 -22.62
CA ILE A 260 -1.68 23.11 -22.74
C ILE A 260 -2.97 22.31 -22.68
N ILE A 261 -3.21 21.43 -23.65
CA ILE A 261 -4.30 20.46 -23.66
C ILE A 261 -3.73 19.10 -23.26
N PHE A 262 -4.18 18.56 -22.13
CA PHE A 262 -3.71 17.27 -21.65
C PHE A 262 -4.45 16.14 -22.38
N LYS A 263 -3.75 15.44 -23.28
CA LYS A 263 -4.30 14.25 -23.95
C LYS A 263 -4.62 13.18 -22.90
N GLN A 264 -5.90 12.88 -22.74
CA GLN A 264 -6.42 11.93 -21.75
C GLN A 264 -5.78 10.54 -21.91
N LYS A 265 -4.82 10.21 -21.04
CA LYS A 265 -4.43 8.80 -20.82
C LYS A 265 -4.29 8.40 -19.34
N LYS A 266 -4.76 9.23 -18.40
CA LYS A 266 -4.78 8.85 -16.97
C LYS A 266 -5.82 9.59 -16.11
N ILE A 267 -7.09 9.59 -16.55
CA ILE A 267 -8.22 9.84 -15.65
C ILE A 267 -9.07 8.56 -15.57
N GLN A 268 -8.42 7.43 -15.28
CA GLN A 268 -9.10 6.39 -14.54
C GLN A 268 -9.11 6.85 -13.09
N ASN A 269 -10.24 7.42 -12.69
CA ASN A 269 -10.68 7.85 -11.36
C ASN A 269 -11.03 9.34 -11.30
N ARG A 270 -12.34 9.59 -11.53
CA ARG A 270 -13.13 10.75 -11.07
C ARG A 270 -12.79 12.10 -11.70
N GLY A 271 -13.34 12.33 -12.90
CA GLY A 271 -14.18 13.50 -13.25
C GLY A 271 -13.63 14.94 -13.15
N THR A 272 -12.39 15.18 -12.72
CA THR A 272 -12.01 16.52 -12.24
C THR A 272 -10.56 16.91 -12.53
N ALA A 273 -9.97 16.45 -13.64
CA ALA A 273 -8.71 17.03 -14.12
C ALA A 273 -9.02 18.18 -15.10
N LEU A 274 -8.22 19.24 -15.04
CA LEU A 274 -8.24 20.29 -16.05
C LEU A 274 -8.05 19.69 -17.43
N GLN A 275 -8.98 19.98 -18.34
CA GLN A 275 -8.86 19.60 -19.76
C GLN A 275 -7.74 20.41 -20.42
N TYR A 276 -7.50 21.62 -19.91
CA TYR A 276 -6.47 22.53 -20.38
C TYR A 276 -5.88 23.39 -19.25
N LEU A 277 -4.67 23.90 -19.45
CA LEU A 277 -4.01 24.87 -18.58
C LEU A 277 -3.59 26.09 -19.40
N ASP A 278 -4.20 27.24 -19.12
CA ASP A 278 -3.80 28.51 -19.73
C ASP A 278 -2.42 28.92 -19.22
N LEU A 279 -1.56 29.34 -20.14
CA LEU A 279 -0.17 29.68 -19.85
C LEU A 279 -0.01 31.19 -19.68
N PRO A 280 0.63 31.66 -18.59
CA PRO A 280 1.04 33.05 -18.51
C PRO A 280 2.15 33.32 -19.55
N ASP A 281 2.27 34.56 -20.02
CA ASP A 281 3.27 34.94 -21.05
C ASP A 281 4.70 34.56 -20.67
N SER A 282 5.01 34.59 -19.36
CA SER A 282 6.30 34.14 -18.85
C SER A 282 6.55 32.66 -19.12
N ALA A 283 5.54 31.80 -18.97
CA ALA A 283 5.63 30.39 -19.31
C ALA A 283 5.80 30.18 -20.81
N VAL A 284 5.09 30.95 -21.64
CA VAL A 284 5.20 30.90 -23.10
C VAL A 284 6.62 31.22 -23.55
N ARG A 285 7.22 32.30 -23.02
CA ARG A 285 8.62 32.66 -23.31
C ARG A 285 9.61 31.55 -22.93
N LEU A 286 9.34 30.79 -21.87
CA LEU A 286 10.21 29.70 -21.41
C LEU A 286 10.13 28.46 -22.32
N MET A 287 9.07 28.29 -23.10
CA MET A 287 8.95 27.17 -24.06
C MET A 287 9.94 27.33 -25.23
N GLY A 288 10.28 28.56 -25.60
CA GLY A 288 11.12 28.87 -26.75
C GLY A 288 10.34 28.86 -28.07
N GLU A 289 11.04 28.76 -29.19
CA GLU A 289 10.42 28.72 -30.51
C GLU A 289 9.67 27.41 -30.75
N ARG A 290 8.47 27.51 -31.33
CA ARG A 290 7.67 26.36 -31.74
C ARG A 290 8.44 25.52 -32.77
N LYS A 291 8.42 24.20 -32.58
CA LYS A 291 9.00 23.20 -33.49
C LYS A 291 7.90 22.23 -33.95
N ASP A 292 8.29 21.10 -34.54
CA ASP A 292 7.34 20.10 -35.04
C ASP A 292 6.41 19.60 -33.92
N ASN A 293 5.18 19.27 -34.31
CA ASN A 293 4.10 18.89 -33.39
C ASN A 293 4.44 17.70 -32.48
N ASP A 294 5.25 16.75 -32.96
CA ASP A 294 5.65 15.56 -32.19
C ASP A 294 6.94 15.77 -31.38
N GLU A 295 7.61 16.91 -31.55
CA GLU A 295 8.80 17.25 -30.78
C GLU A 295 8.44 17.71 -29.36
N ARG A 296 9.33 17.38 -28.42
CA ARG A 296 9.22 17.82 -27.03
C ARG A 296 9.53 19.31 -26.91
N VAL A 297 8.71 20.03 -26.16
CA VAL A 297 8.93 21.45 -25.82
C VAL A 297 10.27 21.63 -25.10
N PHE A 298 10.57 20.76 -24.13
CA PHE A 298 11.83 20.74 -23.39
C PHE A 298 12.74 19.59 -23.85
N LYS A 299 13.26 19.70 -25.08
CA LYS A 299 14.18 18.71 -25.68
C LYS A 299 15.44 18.51 -24.81
N ALA A 300 15.93 17.28 -24.75
CA ALA A 300 17.08 16.87 -23.92
C ALA A 300 16.90 16.98 -22.39
N LEU A 301 15.70 17.30 -21.89
CA LEU A 301 15.40 17.22 -20.47
C LEU A 301 15.41 15.75 -20.00
N ARG A 302 16.48 15.35 -19.31
CA ARG A 302 16.66 14.00 -18.76
C ARG A 302 16.64 14.03 -17.24
N TYR A 303 15.90 13.09 -16.65
CA TYR A 303 15.88 12.92 -15.21
C TYR A 303 17.13 12.15 -14.80
N SER A 304 17.95 12.76 -13.95
CA SER A 304 19.11 12.11 -13.35
C SER A 304 19.36 12.68 -11.96
N SER A 305 20.04 11.92 -11.10
CA SER A 305 20.55 12.44 -9.82
C SER A 305 21.37 13.72 -10.03
N TYR A 306 22.11 13.78 -11.13
CA TYR A 306 22.90 14.92 -11.56
C TYR A 306 22.05 16.18 -11.83
N THR A 307 20.83 16.03 -12.36
CA THR A 307 19.92 17.16 -12.61
C THR A 307 19.53 17.89 -11.31
N ASN A 308 19.32 17.15 -10.21
CA ASN A 308 19.04 17.75 -8.91
C ASN A 308 20.27 18.43 -8.31
N VAL A 309 21.46 17.86 -8.50
CA VAL A 309 22.73 18.49 -8.08
C VAL A 309 22.96 19.80 -8.84
N ALA A 310 22.74 19.80 -10.15
CA ALA A 310 22.84 21.00 -10.98
C ALA A 310 21.83 22.08 -10.57
N LEU A 311 20.59 21.69 -10.23
CA LEU A 311 19.59 22.60 -9.70
C LEU A 311 20.00 23.21 -8.36
N LEU A 312 20.57 22.40 -7.45
CA LEU A 312 21.05 22.89 -6.17
C LEU A 312 22.21 23.88 -6.34
N HIS A 313 23.19 23.57 -7.19
CA HIS A 313 24.27 24.50 -7.54
C HIS A 313 23.75 25.81 -8.12
N TRP A 314 22.80 25.75 -9.04
CA TRP A 314 22.20 26.94 -9.62
C TRP A 314 21.43 27.77 -8.57
N ALA A 315 20.71 27.13 -7.64
CA ALA A 315 20.05 27.82 -6.54
C ALA A 315 21.06 28.52 -5.61
N MET A 316 22.20 27.87 -5.31
CA MET A 316 23.26 28.49 -4.50
C MET A 316 23.88 29.71 -5.19
N LEU A 317 24.11 29.65 -6.51
CA LEU A 317 24.57 30.82 -7.29
C LEU A 317 23.58 31.98 -7.28
N ALA A 318 22.28 31.68 -7.11
CA ALA A 318 21.23 32.69 -6.94
C ALA A 318 21.10 33.22 -5.50
N GLY A 319 21.98 32.79 -4.58
CA GLY A 319 21.95 33.19 -3.17
C GLY A 319 20.93 32.44 -2.32
N ILE A 320 20.38 31.31 -2.80
CA ILE A 320 19.33 30.55 -2.12
C ILE A 320 19.97 29.40 -1.34
N THR A 321 19.76 29.41 -0.02
CA THR A 321 20.29 28.40 0.91
C THR A 321 19.37 27.19 1.12
N LYS A 322 18.16 27.24 0.57
CA LYS A 322 17.16 26.17 0.65
C LYS A 322 17.61 24.95 -0.15
N HIS A 323 17.28 23.75 0.32
CA HIS A 323 17.50 22.52 -0.44
C HIS A 323 16.44 22.38 -1.56
N VAL A 324 16.71 23.02 -2.70
CA VAL A 324 15.79 23.07 -3.85
C VAL A 324 15.87 21.77 -4.65
N THR A 325 14.72 21.10 -4.78
CA THR A 325 14.52 20.01 -5.74
C THR A 325 13.56 20.47 -6.83
N PHE A 326 13.45 19.75 -7.94
CA PHE A 326 12.56 20.19 -9.02
C PHE A 326 11.10 20.33 -8.57
N HIS A 327 10.64 19.51 -7.62
CA HIS A 327 9.27 19.59 -7.11
C HIS A 327 9.01 20.86 -6.29
N ALA A 328 10.06 21.53 -5.81
CA ALA A 328 9.95 22.84 -5.18
C ALA A 328 9.36 23.87 -6.16
N GLY A 329 9.57 23.75 -7.48
CA GLY A 329 8.97 24.64 -8.46
C GLY A 329 7.43 24.62 -8.41
N ARG A 330 6.84 23.43 -8.40
CA ARG A 330 5.39 23.25 -8.21
C ARG A 330 4.89 23.76 -6.86
N HIS A 331 5.65 23.54 -5.78
CA HIS A 331 5.30 24.12 -4.48
C HIS A 331 5.35 25.65 -4.51
N SER A 332 6.35 26.21 -5.18
CA SER A 332 6.48 27.65 -5.38
C SER A 332 5.28 28.21 -6.13
N PHE A 333 4.87 27.58 -7.24
CA PHE A 333 3.65 27.98 -7.94
C PHE A 333 2.44 28.00 -6.99
N ALA A 334 2.22 26.91 -6.26
CA ALA A 334 1.08 26.77 -5.37
C ALA A 334 1.06 27.85 -4.27
N VAL A 335 2.17 28.02 -3.57
CA VAL A 335 2.30 29.01 -2.49
C VAL A 335 2.14 30.44 -3.02
N ASN A 336 2.79 30.78 -4.14
CA ASN A 336 2.69 32.12 -4.71
C ASN A 336 1.28 32.43 -5.25
N GLN A 337 0.57 31.45 -5.82
CA GLN A 337 -0.81 31.63 -6.26
C GLN A 337 -1.76 31.83 -5.07
N LEU A 338 -1.62 31.03 -4.01
CA LEU A 338 -2.38 31.27 -2.77
C LEU A 338 -2.07 32.65 -2.22
N ALA A 339 -0.79 33.04 -2.16
CA ALA A 339 -0.35 34.35 -1.68
C ALA A 339 -0.88 35.53 -2.52
N ARG A 340 -1.38 35.28 -3.74
CA ARG A 340 -1.92 36.29 -4.66
C ARG A 340 -3.45 36.35 -4.73
N GLY A 341 -4.19 35.50 -4.02
CA GLY A 341 -5.65 35.58 -4.01
C GLY A 341 -6.35 34.30 -4.40
N LEU A 342 -5.64 33.35 -5.01
CA LEU A 342 -6.28 32.17 -5.55
C LEU A 342 -6.83 31.31 -4.41
N ASP A 343 -8.10 30.91 -4.52
CA ASP A 343 -8.71 30.02 -3.55
C ASP A 343 -8.14 28.59 -3.66
N ILE A 344 -8.23 27.85 -2.56
CA ILE A 344 -7.65 26.50 -2.46
C ILE A 344 -8.29 25.52 -3.45
N TYR A 345 -9.57 25.69 -3.79
CA TYR A 345 -10.27 24.80 -4.70
C TYR A 345 -9.80 25.00 -6.14
N SER A 346 -9.72 26.26 -6.60
CA SER A 346 -9.15 26.61 -7.90
C SER A 346 -7.69 26.16 -8.01
N LEU A 347 -6.90 26.35 -6.96
CA LEU A 347 -5.53 25.84 -6.92
C LEU A 347 -5.48 24.32 -7.05
N SER A 348 -6.34 23.60 -6.33
CA SER A 348 -6.42 22.13 -6.39
C SER A 348 -6.68 21.65 -7.82
N ARG A 349 -7.55 22.37 -8.56
CA ARG A 349 -7.83 22.10 -9.97
C ARG A 349 -6.63 22.42 -10.86
N LEU A 350 -5.99 23.58 -10.71
CA LEU A 350 -4.73 23.95 -11.42
C LEU A 350 -3.63 22.91 -11.24
N LEU A 351 -3.51 22.38 -10.03
CA LEU A 351 -2.53 21.35 -9.72
C LEU A 351 -2.97 19.95 -10.20
N GLY A 352 -4.23 19.73 -10.54
CA GLY A 352 -4.75 18.41 -10.89
C GLY A 352 -4.73 17.42 -9.71
N HIS A 353 -5.02 17.90 -8.51
CA HIS A 353 -5.16 17.03 -7.33
C HIS A 353 -6.54 16.37 -7.31
N SER A 354 -6.57 15.04 -7.13
CA SER A 354 -7.81 14.26 -7.06
C SER A 354 -8.58 14.48 -5.76
N GLU A 355 -7.89 14.90 -4.69
CA GLU A 355 -8.46 15.14 -3.37
C GLU A 355 -7.96 16.49 -2.86
N LEU A 356 -8.89 17.30 -2.35
CA LEU A 356 -8.59 18.63 -1.79
C LEU A 356 -7.58 18.55 -0.63
N LYS A 357 -7.62 17.46 0.14
CA LYS A 357 -6.66 17.14 1.20
C LYS A 357 -5.19 17.18 0.75
N THR A 358 -4.92 16.92 -0.52
CA THR A 358 -3.56 17.04 -1.07
C THR A 358 -3.12 18.50 -1.19
N THR A 359 -4.06 19.43 -1.37
CA THR A 359 -3.84 20.88 -1.45
C THR A 359 -3.84 21.54 -0.06
N GLU A 360 -4.52 20.95 0.92
CA GLU A 360 -4.52 21.39 2.33
C GLU A 360 -3.13 21.37 2.98
N ILE A 361 -2.13 20.74 2.35
CA ILE A 361 -0.73 20.86 2.77
C ILE A 361 -0.19 22.29 2.78
N TYR A 362 -0.92 23.25 2.18
CA TYR A 362 -0.61 24.68 2.18
C TYR A 362 -1.51 25.48 3.15
N ALA A 363 -2.22 24.82 4.07
CA ALA A 363 -3.16 25.46 4.99
C ALA A 363 -2.53 26.59 5.82
N ASP A 364 -1.28 26.46 6.24
CA ASP A 364 -0.57 27.49 7.02
C ASP A 364 -0.54 28.85 6.30
N ILE A 365 -0.46 28.85 4.97
CA ILE A 365 -0.48 30.08 4.15
C ILE A 365 -1.88 30.67 4.10
N LEU A 366 -2.92 29.82 4.05
CA LEU A 366 -4.30 30.27 4.13
C LEU A 366 -4.60 30.92 5.49
N ASP A 367 -4.06 30.36 6.57
CA ASP A 367 -4.24 30.91 7.93
C ASP A 367 -3.57 32.28 8.09
N GLN A 368 -2.40 32.48 7.48
CA GLN A 368 -1.78 33.81 7.43
C GLN A 368 -2.67 34.81 6.69
N ARG A 369 -3.20 34.44 5.53
CA ARG A 369 -4.06 35.33 4.75
C ARG A 369 -5.39 35.61 5.42
N ARG A 370 -5.98 34.64 6.12
CA ARG A 370 -7.18 34.86 6.93
C ARG A 370 -6.92 35.93 7.99
N ARG A 371 -5.75 35.90 8.64
CA ARG A 371 -5.35 36.94 9.61
C ARG A 371 -5.16 38.30 8.94
N ASP A 372 -4.48 38.34 7.80
CA ASP A 372 -4.23 39.60 7.08
C ASP A 372 -5.55 40.21 6.57
N ALA A 373 -6.46 39.40 6.05
CA ALA A 373 -7.79 39.83 5.59
C ALA A 373 -8.63 40.42 6.73
N MET A 374 -8.60 39.79 7.92
CA MET A 374 -9.27 40.33 9.11
C MET A 374 -8.64 41.64 9.58
N ARG A 375 -7.31 41.79 9.48
CA ARG A 375 -6.61 43.04 9.83
C ARG A 375 -6.87 44.17 8.84
N SER A 376 -7.06 43.85 7.57
CA SER A 376 -7.41 44.82 6.53
C SER A 376 -8.89 45.17 6.50
N PHE A 377 -9.71 44.60 7.39
CA PHE A 377 -11.12 44.95 7.47
C PHE A 377 -11.23 46.43 7.86
N PRO A 378 -11.93 47.26 7.06
CA PRO A 378 -12.04 48.69 7.35
C PRO A 378 -12.67 48.90 8.73
N ASP A 379 -12.10 49.81 9.51
CA ASP A 379 -12.74 50.26 10.74
C ASP A 379 -13.90 51.20 10.37
N ILE A 380 -15.07 50.62 10.21
CA ILE A 380 -16.31 51.33 9.87
C ILE A 380 -16.86 52.15 11.05
N PHE A 381 -16.22 52.10 12.21
CA PHE A 381 -16.62 52.82 13.42
C PHE A 381 -15.61 53.91 13.83
N ALA A 382 -14.54 54.13 13.06
CA ALA A 382 -13.48 55.09 13.38
C ALA A 382 -13.98 56.53 13.61
N ASP A 383 -15.11 56.90 12.99
CA ASP A 383 -15.74 58.23 13.15
C ASP A 383 -16.99 58.21 14.07
N SER A 384 -17.35 57.06 14.65
CA SER A 384 -18.61 56.84 15.39
C SER A 384 -18.42 56.37 16.84
N LEU A 385 -17.18 56.13 17.27
CA LEU A 385 -16.75 55.79 18.64
C LEU A 385 -15.65 56.77 19.05
#